data_AF-A0A2U3N118-F1
#
_entry.id   AF-A0A2U3N118-F1
#
_cell.length_a   1.000
_cell.length_b   1.000
_cell.length_c   1.000
_cell.angle_alpha   90.00
_cell.angle_beta   90.00
_cell.angle_gamma   90.00
#
_symmetry.space_group_name_H-M   'P 1'
#
loop_
_entity.id
_entity.type
_entity.pdbx_description
1 polymer ?
#
loop_
_entity_poly.entity_id
_entity_poly.type
_entity_poly.pdbx_seq_one_letter_code
_entity_poly.pdbx_strand_id
1 'polypeptide(L)'
;MMNTLYFPLQLDSIKLIEGGIYISPLETGKLQAVKILKLDDFGAHISLYQNQYSEFPSHIDENTLRFGKYGEDDEIFSIGHLPLSYAALASYTLLFVQASTINEHELEGYKIWSEAEGGYF
;
A
#
# COMPACT_ATOMS: atom_id res chain seq x y z
N MET A 1 -5.53 -27.35 10.57
CA MET A 1 -6.24 -27.09 9.30
C MET A 1 -6.27 -25.58 9.10
N MET A 2 -5.50 -25.06 8.14
CA MET A 2 -5.56 -23.65 7.77
C MET A 2 -6.69 -23.49 6.74
N ASN A 3 -7.67 -22.64 7.05
CA ASN A 3 -8.71 -22.28 6.12
C ASN A 3 -8.07 -21.38 5.04
N THR A 4 -7.87 -21.93 3.86
CA THR A 4 -7.61 -21.14 2.65
C THR A 4 -8.87 -20.34 2.34
N LEU A 5 -8.87 -19.05 2.69
CA LEU A 5 -9.90 -18.13 2.26
C LEU A 5 -9.72 -17.91 0.75
N TYR A 6 -10.57 -18.56 -0.04
CA TYR A 6 -10.71 -18.26 -1.47
C TYR A 6 -11.42 -16.92 -1.61
N PHE A 7 -10.67 -15.84 -1.77
CA PHE A 7 -11.21 -14.62 -2.34
C PHE A 7 -11.42 -14.88 -3.84
N PRO A 8 -12.65 -14.74 -4.38
CA PRO A 8 -12.83 -14.79 -5.82
C PRO A 8 -12.05 -13.62 -6.43
N LEU A 9 -10.91 -13.94 -7.04
CA LEU A 9 -10.19 -13.05 -7.93
C LEU A 9 -11.11 -12.76 -9.11
N GLN A 10 -11.93 -11.73 -8.97
CA GLN A 10 -12.54 -11.07 -10.10
C GLN A 10 -11.40 -10.35 -10.83
N LEU A 11 -10.79 -11.08 -11.76
CA LEU A 11 -9.72 -10.67 -12.69
C LEU A 11 -10.21 -9.66 -13.74
N ASP A 12 -11.22 -8.86 -13.42
CA ASP A 12 -11.46 -7.60 -14.11
C ASP A 12 -10.50 -6.60 -13.46
N SER A 13 -9.43 -6.27 -14.18
CA SER A 13 -8.34 -5.36 -13.79
C SER A 13 -8.72 -4.44 -12.63
N ILE A 14 -8.17 -4.68 -11.43
CA ILE A 14 -8.30 -3.74 -10.32
C ILE A 14 -7.82 -2.40 -10.86
N LYS A 15 -8.75 -1.47 -11.05
CA LYS A 15 -8.40 -0.12 -11.44
C LYS A 15 -7.76 0.51 -10.23
N LEU A 16 -6.44 0.61 -10.25
CA LEU A 16 -5.68 1.36 -9.27
C LEU A 16 -6.13 2.82 -9.33
N ILE A 17 -6.33 3.43 -8.17
CA ILE A 17 -6.70 4.84 -8.08
C ILE A 17 -5.70 5.56 -7.19
N GLU A 18 -5.26 6.74 -7.62
CA GLU A 18 -4.53 7.66 -6.75
C GLU A 18 -5.41 8.01 -5.54
N GLY A 19 -4.81 7.98 -4.35
CA GLY A 19 -5.50 8.16 -3.07
C GLY A 19 -6.25 6.92 -2.60
N GLY A 20 -6.27 5.83 -3.38
CA GLY A 20 -6.89 4.58 -2.98
C GLY A 20 -6.15 3.95 -1.81
N ILE A 21 -6.90 3.55 -0.78
CA ILE A 21 -6.42 2.74 0.33
C ILE A 21 -6.85 1.30 0.08
N TYR A 22 -5.86 0.42 0.14
CA TYR A 22 -5.95 -1.01 -0.11
C TYR A 22 -5.45 -1.76 1.11
N ILE A 23 -5.81 -3.03 1.16
CA ILE A 23 -5.29 -3.99 2.11
C ILE A 23 -4.51 -5.06 1.35
N SER A 24 -3.30 -5.36 1.81
CA SER A 24 -2.46 -6.45 1.32
C SER A 24 -2.27 -7.52 2.38
N PRO A 25 -2.55 -8.81 2.09
CA PRO A 25 -2.29 -9.89 3.03
C PRO A 25 -0.79 -10.10 3.23
N LEU A 26 -0.41 -10.40 4.47
CA LEU A 26 0.94 -10.79 4.86
C LEU A 26 1.01 -12.30 5.10
N GLU A 27 2.22 -12.86 5.06
CA GLU A 27 2.46 -14.28 5.37
C GLU A 27 2.02 -14.68 6.78
N THR A 28 1.97 -13.72 7.70
CA THR A 28 1.45 -13.90 9.07
C THR A 28 -0.06 -14.11 9.14
N GLY A 29 -0.77 -13.95 8.01
CA GLY A 29 -2.23 -13.96 7.94
C GLY A 29 -2.89 -12.63 8.36
N LYS A 30 -2.08 -11.62 8.72
CA LYS A 30 -2.56 -10.26 8.96
C LYS A 30 -2.72 -9.50 7.65
N LEU A 31 -3.49 -8.42 7.72
CA LEU A 31 -3.85 -7.57 6.59
C LEU A 31 -3.20 -6.19 6.77
N GLN A 32 -2.29 -5.79 5.89
CA GLN A 32 -1.55 -4.53 5.98
C GLN A 32 -2.20 -3.44 5.12
N ALA A 33 -2.26 -2.20 5.64
CA ALA A 33 -2.73 -1.06 4.85
C ALA A 33 -1.66 -0.54 3.86
N VAL A 34 -2.11 -0.28 2.63
CA VAL A 34 -1.34 0.29 1.53
C VAL A 34 -2.11 1.47 0.95
N LYS A 35 -1.46 2.61 0.69
CA LYS A 35 -2.08 3.74 -0.02
C LYS A 35 -1.33 4.02 -1.31
N ILE A 36 -2.05 4.19 -2.41
CA ILE A 36 -1.48 4.65 -3.68
C ILE A 36 -1.39 6.17 -3.63
N LEU A 37 -0.17 6.69 -3.68
CA LEU A 37 0.11 8.13 -3.65
C LEU A 37 0.13 8.73 -5.06
N LYS A 38 0.68 8.00 -6.02
CA LYS A 38 0.82 8.46 -7.40
C LYS A 38 0.82 7.27 -8.35
N LEU A 39 0.18 7.42 -9.50
CA LEU A 39 0.28 6.52 -10.64
C LEU A 39 0.92 7.28 -11.80
N ASP A 40 1.85 6.65 -12.50
CA ASP A 40 2.44 7.20 -13.71
C ASP A 40 2.61 6.13 -14.80
N ASP A 41 3.35 6.45 -15.86
CA ASP A 41 3.52 5.60 -17.03
C ASP A 41 4.23 4.27 -16.72
N PHE A 42 5.01 4.20 -15.64
CA PHE A 42 5.90 3.07 -15.35
C PHE A 42 5.56 2.32 -14.07
N GLY A 43 4.83 2.95 -13.14
CA GLY A 43 4.47 2.28 -11.91
C GLY A 43 3.54 3.04 -10.99
N ALA A 44 3.58 2.61 -9.72
CA ALA A 44 2.87 3.23 -8.63
C ALA A 44 3.84 3.63 -7.52
N HIS A 45 3.62 4.81 -6.95
CA HIS A 45 4.24 5.21 -5.70
C HIS A 45 3.27 4.92 -4.58
N ILE A 46 3.68 4.10 -3.62
CA ILE A 46 2.83 3.68 -2.52
C ILE A 46 3.40 4.10 -1.17
N SER A 47 2.52 4.24 -0.18
CA SER A 47 2.87 4.14 1.23
C SER A 47 2.45 2.77 1.76
N LEU A 48 3.32 2.14 2.54
CA LEU A 48 3.01 0.95 3.33
C LEU A 48 2.98 1.35 4.80
N TYR A 49 1.85 1.11 5.48
CA TYR A 49 1.69 1.45 6.89
C TYR A 49 1.91 0.23 7.78
N GLN A 50 2.34 0.45 9.02
CA GLN A 50 2.52 -0.66 9.97
C GLN A 50 1.17 -1.25 10.46
N ASN A 51 0.06 -0.53 10.22
CA ASN A 51 -1.27 -0.92 10.65
C ASN A 51 -1.66 -2.27 10.06
N GLN A 52 -1.99 -3.21 10.95
CA GLN A 52 -2.44 -4.55 10.62
C GLN A 52 -3.86 -4.80 11.12
N TYR A 53 -4.64 -5.49 10.31
CA TYR A 53 -6.00 -5.91 10.63
C TYR A 53 -6.07 -7.44 10.68
N SER A 54 -6.91 -7.97 11.57
CA SER A 54 -7.17 -9.41 11.65
C SER A 54 -8.30 -9.84 10.70
N GLU A 55 -9.11 -8.89 10.25
CA GLU A 55 -10.25 -9.07 9.36
C GLU A 55 -10.29 -7.91 8.37
N PHE A 56 -10.96 -8.10 7.23
CA PHE A 56 -11.04 -7.06 6.20
C PHE A 56 -11.83 -5.85 6.71
N PRO A 57 -11.24 -4.66 6.82
CA PRO A 57 -11.93 -3.48 7.31
C PRO A 57 -12.91 -2.96 6.25
N SER A 58 -14.12 -2.57 6.66
CA SER A 58 -15.07 -1.86 5.79
C SER A 58 -14.71 -0.38 5.61
N HIS A 59 -13.87 0.16 6.49
CA HIS A 59 -13.37 1.54 6.49
C HIS A 59 -12.07 1.63 7.31
N ILE A 60 -11.18 2.55 6.93
CA ILE A 60 -9.93 2.86 7.61
C ILE A 60 -9.95 4.36 7.98
N ASP A 61 -9.82 4.65 9.28
CA ASP A 61 -9.57 6.02 9.76
C ASP A 61 -8.10 6.37 9.52
N GLU A 62 -7.86 7.23 8.54
CA GLU A 62 -6.52 7.64 8.13
C GLU A 62 -5.74 8.33 9.25
N ASN A 63 -6.42 8.94 10.23
CA ASN A 63 -5.75 9.55 11.38
C ASN A 63 -5.10 8.52 12.29
N THR A 64 -5.38 7.23 12.10
CA THR A 64 -4.76 6.12 12.84
C THR A 64 -3.61 5.46 12.09
N LEU A 65 -3.38 5.81 10.82
CA LEU A 65 -2.31 5.24 10.01
C LEU A 65 -0.94 5.72 10.46
N ARG A 66 0.00 4.80 10.62
CA ARG A 66 1.34 5.06 11.17
C ARG A 66 2.41 4.33 10.38
N PHE A 67 3.61 4.90 10.41
CA PHE A 67 4.84 4.20 10.06
C PHE A 67 5.53 3.74 11.34
N GLY A 68 6.26 2.64 11.23
CA GLY A 68 7.14 2.14 12.28
C GLY A 68 8.28 3.11 12.58
N LYS A 69 8.86 2.95 13.77
CA LYS A 69 10.07 3.58 14.26
C LYS A 69 11.28 2.66 14.06
N TYR A 70 12.18 3.14 13.23
CA TYR A 70 13.48 2.51 13.02
C TYR A 70 14.17 2.10 14.35
N GLY A 71 14.49 0.81 14.49
CA GLY A 71 15.27 0.26 15.61
C GLY A 71 14.48 -0.46 16.69
N GLU A 72 13.17 -0.68 16.51
CA GLU A 72 12.37 -1.57 17.37
C GLU A 72 12.26 -2.98 16.74
N ASP A 73 12.47 -4.04 17.52
CA ASP A 73 12.75 -5.42 17.04
C ASP A 73 11.53 -6.16 16.44
N ASP A 74 10.31 -5.63 16.61
CA ASP A 74 9.05 -6.28 16.21
C ASP A 74 8.28 -5.49 15.12
N GLU A 75 8.95 -4.60 14.39
CA GLU A 75 8.24 -3.72 13.46
C GLU A 75 7.89 -4.38 12.13
N ILE A 76 6.59 -4.30 11.81
CA ILE A 76 6.09 -4.57 10.47
C ILE A 76 6.69 -3.54 9.52
N PHE A 77 7.34 -4.02 8.46
CA PHE A 77 7.93 -3.14 7.45
C PHE A 77 6.90 -2.13 6.96
N SER A 78 7.26 -0.86 7.06
CA SER A 78 6.44 0.26 6.64
C SER A 78 7.34 1.35 6.08
N ILE A 79 6.82 2.11 5.12
CA ILE A 79 7.59 3.11 4.41
C ILE A 79 6.64 4.16 3.85
N GLY A 80 7.03 5.43 4.00
CA GLY A 80 6.23 6.57 3.54
C GLY A 80 6.13 6.66 2.02
N HIS A 81 7.17 6.25 1.31
CA HIS A 81 7.24 6.32 -0.14
C HIS A 81 8.05 5.16 -0.71
N LEU A 82 7.41 4.35 -1.54
CA LEU A 82 8.02 3.22 -2.23
C LEU A 82 7.60 3.24 -3.72
N PRO A 83 8.52 3.55 -4.65
CA PRO A 83 8.27 3.45 -6.08
C PRO A 83 8.31 1.99 -6.55
N LEU A 84 7.19 1.43 -6.98
CA LEU A 84 7.11 0.08 -7.52
C LEU A 84 6.76 0.11 -9.00
N SER A 85 7.53 -0.61 -9.82
CA SER A 85 7.11 -0.89 -11.19
C SER A 85 5.76 -1.64 -11.19
N TYR A 86 4.98 -1.55 -12.26
CA TYR A 86 3.73 -2.33 -12.34
C TYR A 86 3.96 -3.85 -12.23
N ALA A 87 5.11 -4.33 -12.69
CA ALA A 87 5.50 -5.74 -12.53
C ALA A 87 5.76 -6.10 -11.05
N ALA A 88 6.49 -5.27 -10.32
CA ALA A 88 6.69 -5.46 -8.88
C ALA A 88 5.38 -5.35 -8.10
N LEU A 89 4.55 -4.36 -8.43
CA LEU A 89 3.24 -4.16 -7.80
C LEU A 89 2.29 -5.35 -8.00
N ALA A 90 2.37 -6.03 -9.15
CA ALA A 90 1.55 -7.22 -9.42
C ALA A 90 1.84 -8.40 -8.47
N SER A 91 2.95 -8.38 -7.73
CA SER A 91 3.23 -9.34 -6.66
C SER A 91 2.42 -9.07 -5.38
N TYR A 92 1.87 -7.87 -5.24
CA TYR A 92 0.99 -7.51 -4.13
C TYR A 92 -0.45 -7.95 -4.45
N THR A 93 -1.13 -8.53 -3.47
CA THR A 93 -2.58 -8.71 -3.54
C THR A 93 -3.25 -7.47 -2.95
N LEU A 94 -3.64 -6.51 -3.79
CA LEU A 94 -4.26 -5.26 -3.34
C LEU A 94 -5.78 -5.34 -3.36
N LEU A 95 -6.38 -5.33 -2.17
CA LEU A 95 -7.84 -5.35 -2.01
C LEU A 95 -8.34 -3.96 -1.64
N PHE A 96 -9.10 -3.33 -2.53
CA PHE A 96 -9.58 -1.95 -2.35
C PHE A 96 -10.51 -1.82 -1.14
N VAL A 97 -10.26 -0.82 -0.29
CA VAL A 97 -11.12 -0.47 0.85
C VAL A 97 -11.88 0.82 0.58
N GLN A 98 -11.16 1.92 0.33
CA GLN A 98 -11.78 3.24 0.15
C GLN A 98 -10.91 4.17 -0.69
N ALA A 99 -11.54 5.17 -1.29
CA ALA A 99 -10.85 6.31 -1.86
C ALA A 99 -10.55 7.34 -0.76
N SER A 100 -9.44 8.05 -0.90
CA SER A 100 -9.06 9.16 -0.04
C SER A 100 -8.46 10.30 -0.87
N THR A 101 -8.34 11.46 -0.24
CA THR A 101 -7.52 12.57 -0.73
C THR A 101 -6.04 12.32 -0.43
N ILE A 102 -5.19 12.78 -1.33
CA ILE A 102 -3.75 12.87 -1.10
C ILE A 102 -3.44 14.34 -0.79
N ASN A 103 -2.70 14.59 0.28
CA ASN A 103 -2.20 15.92 0.58
C ASN A 103 -0.77 16.13 0.07
N GLU A 104 -0.34 17.39 0.00
CA GLU A 104 0.96 17.76 -0.56
C GLU A 104 2.16 17.16 0.18
N HIS A 105 2.04 16.91 1.49
CA HIS A 105 3.11 16.30 2.29
C HIS A 105 3.27 14.82 1.95
N GLU A 106 2.18 14.11 1.65
CA GLU A 106 2.24 12.71 1.20
C GLU A 106 2.98 12.58 -0.15
N LEU A 107 3.00 13.63 -0.98
CA LEU A 107 3.70 13.66 -2.27
C LEU A 107 5.16 14.12 -2.19
N GLU A 108 5.67 14.49 -1.01
CA GLU A 108 7.05 14.98 -0.86
C GLU A 108 8.08 13.96 -1.37
N GLY A 109 7.93 12.69 -0.99
CA GLY A 109 8.81 11.62 -1.45
C GLY A 109 8.75 11.41 -2.97
N TYR A 110 7.56 11.51 -3.57
CA TYR A 110 7.41 11.44 -5.03
C TYR A 110 8.11 12.59 -5.74
N LYS A 111 7.99 13.83 -5.23
CA LYS A 111 8.64 15.01 -5.81
C LYS A 111 10.16 14.88 -5.78
N ILE A 112 10.73 14.51 -4.63
CA ILE A 112 12.17 14.29 -4.47
C ILE A 112 12.65 13.19 -5.42
N TRP A 113 11.91 12.08 -5.51
CA TRP A 113 12.22 10.99 -6.43
C TRP A 113 12.18 11.43 -7.89
N SER A 114 11.18 12.23 -8.28
CA SER A 114 11.03 12.71 -9.65
C SER A 114 12.13 13.71 -10.03
N GLU A 115 12.51 14.60 -9.11
CA GLU A 115 13.61 15.57 -9.30
C GLU A 115 14.98 14.89 -9.41
N ALA A 116 15.15 13.76 -8.72
CA ALA A 116 16.38 12.98 -8.72
C ALA A 116 16.46 11.94 -9.86
N GLU A 117 15.47 11.91 -10.77
CA GLU A 117 15.37 10.88 -11.82
C GLU A 117 15.42 9.45 -11.25
N GLY A 118 14.68 9.23 -10.16
CA GLY A 118 14.71 7.99 -9.40
C GLY A 118 14.25 6.76 -10.20
N GLY A 119 14.72 5.59 -9.75
CA GLY A 119 14.34 4.30 -10.31
C GLY A 119 13.14 3.66 -9.60
N TYR A 120 12.58 2.66 -10.27
CA TYR A 120 11.59 1.75 -9.72
C TYR A 120 12.24 0.48 -9.16
N PHE A 121 11.64 -0.08 -8.11
CA PHE A 121 11.92 -1.45 -7.68
C PHE A 121 11.13 -2.47 -8.52
#